data_AF-A0A969F2Y9-F1
#
_entry.id   AF-A0A969F2Y9-F1
#
_cell.length_a   1.000
_cell.length_b   1.000
_cell.length_c   1.000
_cell.angle_alpha   90.00
_cell.angle_beta   90.00
_cell.angle_gamma   90.00
#
_symmetry.space_group_name_H-M   'P 1'
#
loop_
_entity.id
_entity.type
_entity.pdbx_description
1 polymer ?
#
loop_
_entity_poly.entity_id
_entity_poly.type
_entity_poly.pdbx_seq_one_letter_code
_entity_poly.pdbx_strand_id
1 'polypeptide(L)'
;MVERHQTPIVSINITFAVGGINEQVGQTGIAHLYEHMAFKGTRMIGTMNYEEEKPILDELALVGTELDQRQRDFDANAASATDEARAAIESLQKRLTDLQAQAAEYVVGNEMALLYQRHGGVGLNASTGKDLTRYMISFPANRLPLWAEIESDRMAHPVLREFYKERGVVMEERRLRNDDSPNGLLFETFTSAAFRAHGYGIPTIGWGSDILSLTPADTEAFFKTHYGRIVPPSPWSAISTQGTSLR
;
A
#
# COMPACT_ATOMS: atom_id res chain seq x y z
N MET A 1 -8.67 25.14 2.41
CA MET A 1 -8.44 25.43 3.84
C MET A 1 -9.70 26.06 4.41
N VAL A 2 -10.19 25.55 5.56
CA VAL A 2 -11.33 26.11 6.29
C VAL A 2 -10.85 26.51 7.67
N GLU A 3 -10.75 27.81 7.94
CA GLU A 3 -10.19 28.29 9.20
C GLU A 3 -11.19 28.18 10.36
N ARG A 4 -10.73 27.67 11.51
CA ARG A 4 -11.53 27.57 12.74
C ARG A 4 -10.68 27.96 13.95
N HIS A 5 -10.82 29.20 14.42
CA HIS A 5 -9.99 29.75 15.51
C HIS A 5 -10.41 29.29 16.91
N GLN A 6 -11.52 28.56 17.04
CA GLN A 6 -12.08 28.12 18.33
C GLN A 6 -11.38 26.87 18.89
N THR A 7 -10.67 26.12 18.05
CA THR A 7 -10.01 24.86 18.41
C THR A 7 -8.57 24.86 17.94
N PRO A 8 -7.57 24.62 18.81
CA PRO A 8 -6.15 24.61 18.42
C PRO A 8 -5.73 23.30 17.73
N ILE A 9 -6.59 22.76 16.88
CA ILE A 9 -6.40 21.47 16.18
C ILE A 9 -6.40 21.75 14.69
N VAL A 10 -5.54 21.03 13.97
CA VAL A 10 -5.65 20.88 12.53
C VAL A 10 -6.03 19.47 12.13
N SER A 11 -7.09 19.35 11.33
CA SER A 11 -7.47 18.11 10.67
C SER A 11 -7.09 18.20 9.21
N ILE A 12 -6.43 17.16 8.70
CA ILE A 12 -5.92 17.11 7.34
C ILE A 12 -6.38 15.83 6.67
N ASN A 13 -6.70 15.98 5.40
CA ASN A 13 -7.14 14.94 4.51
C ASN A 13 -6.39 15.13 3.19
N ILE A 14 -5.55 14.16 2.84
CA ILE A 14 -4.92 14.07 1.52
C ILE A 14 -5.76 13.09 0.71
N THR A 15 -6.38 13.57 -0.36
CA THR A 15 -7.15 12.73 -1.28
C THR A 15 -6.47 12.71 -2.64
N PHE A 16 -6.18 11.52 -3.13
CA PHE A 16 -5.72 11.26 -4.49
C PHE A 16 -6.89 10.77 -5.33
N ALA A 17 -7.00 11.26 -6.57
CA ALA A 17 -7.94 10.74 -7.57
C ALA A 17 -7.39 9.44 -8.19
N VAL A 18 -7.13 8.48 -7.32
CA VAL A 18 -6.55 7.17 -7.61
C VAL A 18 -7.32 6.14 -6.80
N GLY A 19 -7.69 5.01 -7.39
CA GLY A 19 -8.35 3.92 -6.70
C GLY A 19 -8.46 2.68 -7.57
N GLY A 20 -9.41 1.81 -7.25
CA GLY A 20 -9.65 0.56 -8.01
C GLY A 20 -9.88 0.73 -9.51
N ILE A 21 -10.36 1.90 -9.98
CA ILE A 21 -10.56 2.17 -11.41
C ILE A 21 -9.23 2.34 -12.18
N ASN A 22 -8.14 2.62 -11.47
CA ASN A 22 -6.81 2.81 -12.08
C ASN A 22 -6.04 1.49 -12.20
N GLU A 23 -6.56 0.41 -11.66
CA GLU A 23 -5.92 -0.91 -11.67
C GLU A 23 -6.07 -1.58 -13.04
N GLN A 24 -5.11 -2.44 -13.38
CA GLN A 24 -5.13 -3.26 -14.59
C GLN A 24 -5.47 -4.72 -14.24
N VAL A 25 -6.03 -5.44 -15.20
CA VAL A 25 -6.27 -6.89 -15.06
C VAL A 25 -4.92 -7.58 -14.82
N GLY A 26 -4.86 -8.46 -13.80
CA GLY A 26 -3.62 -9.08 -13.36
C GLY A 26 -2.85 -8.27 -12.31
N GLN A 27 -3.32 -7.06 -11.97
CA GLN A 27 -2.77 -6.19 -10.93
C GLN A 27 -3.88 -5.62 -10.03
N THR A 28 -5.00 -6.31 -9.91
CA THR A 28 -6.13 -5.84 -9.11
C THR A 28 -5.79 -5.88 -7.61
N GLY A 29 -6.26 -4.89 -6.86
CA GLY A 29 -5.92 -4.68 -5.46
C GLY A 29 -4.64 -3.87 -5.23
N ILE A 30 -3.90 -3.48 -6.27
CA ILE A 30 -2.64 -2.75 -6.13
C ILE A 30 -2.81 -1.34 -5.53
N ALA A 31 -3.96 -0.68 -5.76
CA ALA A 31 -4.24 0.62 -5.16
C ALA A 31 -4.41 0.48 -3.64
N HIS A 32 -5.14 -0.55 -3.22
CA HIS A 32 -5.34 -0.87 -1.81
C HIS A 32 -4.04 -1.38 -1.16
N LEU A 33 -3.26 -2.23 -1.83
CA LEU A 33 -1.96 -2.65 -1.33
C LEU A 33 -1.03 -1.43 -1.14
N TYR A 34 -0.97 -0.52 -2.12
CA TYR A 34 -0.15 0.68 -1.99
C TYR A 34 -0.59 1.56 -0.81
N GLU A 35 -1.88 1.63 -0.49
CA GLU A 35 -2.36 2.30 0.73
C GLU A 35 -1.66 1.79 1.98
N HIS A 36 -1.55 0.45 2.14
CA HIS A 36 -0.83 -0.19 3.25
C HIS A 36 0.66 0.13 3.18
N MET A 37 1.25 0.00 1.99
CA MET A 37 2.68 0.24 1.77
C MET A 37 3.09 1.68 2.06
N ALA A 38 2.19 2.65 1.85
CA ALA A 38 2.46 4.05 2.11
C ALA A 38 2.73 4.36 3.60
N PHE A 39 2.45 3.43 4.51
CA PHE A 39 2.78 3.53 5.94
C PHE A 39 4.04 2.75 6.35
N LYS A 40 4.66 2.01 5.44
CA LYS A 40 5.86 1.18 5.70
C LYS A 40 7.16 1.99 5.74
N GLY A 41 7.04 3.31 5.69
CA GLY A 41 8.11 4.25 5.90
C GLY A 41 8.71 4.80 4.61
N THR A 42 9.84 5.49 4.78
CA THR A 42 10.54 6.23 3.74
C THR A 42 12.04 5.96 3.85
N ARG A 43 12.86 6.69 3.09
CA ARG A 43 14.32 6.63 3.26
C ARG A 43 14.78 7.18 4.61
N MET A 44 13.96 7.99 5.27
CA MET A 44 14.28 8.64 6.55
C MET A 44 13.50 8.06 7.74
N ILE A 45 12.29 7.55 7.51
CA ILE A 45 11.38 7.11 8.58
C ILE A 45 11.14 5.61 8.45
N GLY A 46 11.15 4.89 9.57
CA GLY A 46 10.85 3.44 9.60
C GLY A 46 12.05 2.55 9.28
N THR A 47 13.27 3.06 9.38
CA THR A 47 14.51 2.31 9.18
C THR A 47 15.62 2.78 10.12
N MET A 48 16.51 1.86 10.49
CA MET A 48 17.75 2.14 11.22
C MET A 48 18.86 2.64 10.28
N ASN A 49 18.91 2.14 9.04
CA ASN A 49 19.87 2.54 8.01
C ASN A 49 19.36 2.13 6.62
N TYR A 50 18.85 3.09 5.85
CA TYR A 50 18.31 2.80 4.52
C TYR A 50 19.38 2.33 3.51
N GLU A 51 20.61 2.86 3.60
CA GLU A 51 21.65 2.56 2.61
C GLU A 51 22.11 1.10 2.70
N GLU A 52 22.12 0.52 3.91
CA GLU A 52 22.41 -0.90 4.13
C GLU A 52 21.18 -1.79 3.89
N GLU A 53 19.99 -1.28 4.19
CA GLU A 53 18.72 -1.99 3.98
C GLU A 53 18.41 -2.16 2.48
N LYS A 54 18.67 -1.12 1.66
CA LYS A 54 18.29 -1.07 0.26
C LYS A 54 18.74 -2.29 -0.57
N PRO A 55 20.01 -2.73 -0.55
CA PRO A 55 20.42 -3.90 -1.34
C PRO A 55 19.66 -5.18 -0.96
N ILE A 56 19.28 -5.33 0.32
CA ILE A 56 18.49 -6.48 0.80
C ILE A 56 17.06 -6.39 0.23
N LEU A 57 16.46 -5.20 0.23
CA LEU A 57 15.13 -4.98 -0.35
C LEU A 57 15.12 -5.22 -1.87
N ASP A 58 16.16 -4.78 -2.58
CA ASP A 58 16.31 -5.00 -4.01
C ASP A 58 16.39 -6.51 -4.32
N GLU A 59 17.19 -7.26 -3.56
CA GLU A 59 17.30 -8.71 -3.71
C GLU A 59 15.97 -9.42 -3.35
N LEU A 60 15.32 -8.99 -2.27
CA LEU A 60 14.03 -9.52 -1.84
C LEU A 60 12.97 -9.35 -2.93
N ALA A 61 12.94 -8.20 -3.62
CA ALA A 61 12.04 -7.98 -4.75
C ALA A 61 12.33 -8.92 -5.93
N LEU A 62 13.61 -9.18 -6.24
CA LEU A 62 14.00 -10.11 -7.29
C LEU A 62 13.62 -11.56 -6.95
N VAL A 63 14.04 -12.03 -5.78
CA VAL A 63 13.82 -13.41 -5.31
C VAL A 63 12.32 -13.70 -5.17
N GLY A 64 11.55 -12.80 -4.58
CA GLY A 64 10.12 -13.01 -4.41
C GLY A 64 9.35 -12.97 -5.72
N THR A 65 9.73 -12.09 -6.68
CA THR A 65 9.14 -12.08 -8.03
C THR A 65 9.43 -13.38 -8.78
N GLU A 66 10.68 -13.87 -8.69
CA GLU A 66 11.06 -15.15 -9.30
C GLU A 66 10.29 -16.32 -8.66
N LEU A 67 10.17 -16.33 -7.33
CA LEU A 67 9.42 -17.34 -6.60
C LEU A 67 7.96 -17.38 -7.07
N ASP A 68 7.28 -16.24 -7.12
CA ASP A 68 5.88 -16.15 -7.55
C ASP A 68 5.72 -16.66 -8.99
N GLN A 69 6.65 -16.31 -9.89
CA GLN A 69 6.63 -16.78 -11.27
C GLN A 69 6.81 -18.31 -11.36
N ARG A 70 7.81 -18.86 -10.67
CA ARG A 70 8.05 -20.31 -10.67
C ARG A 70 6.91 -21.09 -10.03
N GLN A 71 6.30 -20.57 -8.98
CA GLN A 71 5.15 -21.19 -8.34
C GLN A 71 3.97 -21.24 -9.32
N ARG A 72 3.67 -20.15 -10.03
CA ARG A 72 2.61 -20.14 -11.06
C ARG A 72 2.89 -21.13 -12.19
N ASP A 73 4.11 -21.18 -12.69
CA ASP A 73 4.50 -22.10 -13.77
C ASP A 73 4.42 -23.56 -13.32
N PHE A 74 4.77 -23.84 -12.06
CA PHE A 74 4.65 -25.16 -11.43
C PHE A 74 3.18 -25.58 -11.28
N ASP A 75 2.33 -24.68 -10.80
CA ASP A 75 0.90 -24.95 -10.60
C ASP A 75 0.18 -25.15 -11.94
N ALA A 76 0.52 -24.37 -12.97
CA ALA A 76 -0.04 -24.50 -14.31
C ALA A 76 0.38 -25.81 -15.01
N ASN A 77 1.56 -26.33 -14.70
CA ASN A 77 2.13 -27.55 -15.30
C ASN A 77 2.26 -28.69 -14.29
N ALA A 78 1.37 -28.76 -13.29
CA ALA A 78 1.48 -29.71 -12.18
C ALA A 78 1.61 -31.18 -12.63
N ALA A 79 1.00 -31.54 -13.77
CA ALA A 79 1.11 -32.88 -14.35
C ALA A 79 2.51 -33.24 -14.89
N SER A 80 3.38 -32.25 -15.10
CA SER A 80 4.77 -32.38 -15.57
C SER A 80 5.78 -31.82 -14.58
N ALA A 81 5.36 -31.63 -13.32
CA ALA A 81 6.19 -31.13 -12.25
C ALA A 81 7.39 -32.06 -12.00
N THR A 82 8.61 -31.50 -12.02
CA THR A 82 9.84 -32.23 -11.71
C THR A 82 10.31 -31.97 -10.28
N ASP A 83 11.08 -32.90 -9.72
CA ASP A 83 11.68 -32.72 -8.39
C ASP A 83 12.66 -31.55 -8.37
N GLU A 84 13.35 -31.27 -9.47
CA GLU A 84 14.23 -30.11 -9.61
C GLU A 84 13.45 -28.79 -9.55
N ALA A 85 12.27 -28.73 -10.17
CA ALA A 85 11.41 -27.54 -10.11
C ALA A 85 10.92 -27.29 -8.68
N ARG A 86 10.53 -28.35 -7.96
CA ARG A 86 10.14 -28.26 -6.55
C ARG A 86 11.30 -27.80 -5.66
N ALA A 87 12.48 -28.39 -5.82
CA ALA A 87 13.67 -28.02 -5.07
C ALA A 87 14.09 -26.56 -5.32
N ALA A 88 13.94 -26.06 -6.55
CA ALA A 88 14.21 -24.66 -6.86
C ALA A 88 13.23 -23.70 -6.15
N ILE A 89 11.94 -24.04 -6.10
CA ILE A 89 10.92 -23.27 -5.37
C ILE A 89 11.25 -23.26 -3.87
N GLU A 90 11.53 -24.42 -3.28
CA GLU A 90 11.90 -24.53 -1.85
C GLU A 90 13.17 -23.71 -1.53
N SER A 91 14.16 -23.71 -2.42
CA SER A 91 15.36 -22.89 -2.28
C SER A 91 15.04 -21.39 -2.30
N LEU A 92 14.18 -20.93 -3.21
CA LEU A 92 13.77 -19.52 -3.28
C LEU A 92 12.92 -19.11 -2.08
N GLN A 93 12.01 -19.98 -1.60
CA GLN A 93 11.23 -19.74 -0.39
C GLN A 93 12.13 -19.56 0.83
N LYS A 94 13.15 -20.42 0.97
CA LYS A 94 14.14 -20.29 2.02
C LYS A 94 14.92 -18.97 1.88
N ARG A 95 15.40 -18.63 0.68
CA ARG A 95 16.14 -17.37 0.46
C ARG A 95 15.27 -16.15 0.76
N LEU A 96 14.00 -16.16 0.36
CA LEU A 96 13.05 -15.08 0.65
C LEU A 96 12.87 -14.91 2.17
N THR A 97 12.69 -16.02 2.90
CA THR A 97 12.56 -16.00 4.36
C THR A 97 13.82 -15.44 5.03
N ASP A 98 15.00 -15.89 4.59
CA ASP A 98 16.30 -15.42 5.10
C ASP A 98 16.48 -13.91 4.83
N LEU A 99 16.06 -13.42 3.65
CA LEU A 99 16.10 -11.99 3.30
C LEU A 99 15.09 -11.16 4.08
N GLN A 100 13.88 -11.68 4.34
CA GLN A 100 12.89 -11.00 5.17
C GLN A 100 13.40 -10.84 6.61
N ALA A 101 14.09 -11.85 7.15
CA ALA A 101 14.71 -11.78 8.46
C ALA A 101 15.83 -10.72 8.50
N GLN A 102 16.71 -10.69 7.50
CA GLN A 102 17.77 -9.68 7.38
C GLN A 102 17.19 -8.26 7.25
N ALA A 103 16.18 -8.07 6.40
CA ALA A 103 15.53 -6.77 6.23
C ALA A 103 14.87 -6.31 7.54
N ALA A 104 14.26 -7.22 8.31
CA ALA A 104 13.60 -6.90 9.57
C ALA A 104 14.55 -6.32 10.64
N GLU A 105 15.87 -6.58 10.57
CA GLU A 105 16.85 -5.97 11.47
C GLU A 105 16.96 -4.45 11.29
N TYR A 106 16.64 -3.95 10.09
CA TYR A 106 16.65 -2.53 9.78
C TYR A 106 15.30 -1.86 10.02
N VAL A 107 14.19 -2.61 10.04
CA VAL A 107 12.84 -2.05 10.11
C VAL A 107 12.55 -1.48 11.50
N VAL A 108 12.20 -0.19 11.56
CA VAL A 108 11.62 0.43 12.76
C VAL A 108 10.10 0.45 12.59
N GLY A 109 9.45 -0.62 13.07
CA GLY A 109 8.02 -0.84 12.88
C GLY A 109 7.15 0.29 13.45
N ASN A 110 6.11 0.67 12.70
CA ASN A 110 5.12 1.69 13.07
C ASN A 110 5.70 3.09 13.39
N GLU A 111 6.94 3.38 13.02
CA GLU A 111 7.62 4.62 13.45
C GLU A 111 6.89 5.88 12.99
N MET A 112 6.29 5.89 11.81
CA MET A 112 5.50 7.02 11.32
C MET A 112 4.27 7.28 12.19
N ALA A 113 3.51 6.23 12.53
CA ALA A 113 2.33 6.34 13.39
C ALA A 113 2.73 6.80 14.80
N LEU A 114 3.81 6.24 15.34
CA LEU A 114 4.36 6.62 16.64
C LEU A 114 4.86 8.06 16.65
N LEU A 115 5.51 8.52 15.57
CA LEU A 115 5.96 9.91 15.42
C LEU A 115 4.78 10.87 15.50
N TYR A 116 3.71 10.60 14.73
CA TYR A 116 2.49 11.39 14.84
C TYR A 116 1.91 11.36 16.26
N GLN A 117 1.79 10.18 16.87
CA GLN A 117 1.24 10.02 18.21
C GLN A 117 2.04 10.80 19.27
N ARG A 118 3.38 10.75 19.23
CA ARG A 118 4.26 11.50 20.14
C ARG A 118 4.07 13.02 20.03
N HIS A 119 3.59 13.49 18.88
CA HIS A 119 3.29 14.90 18.64
C HIS A 119 1.80 15.25 18.79
N GLY A 120 0.99 14.37 19.37
CA GLY A 120 -0.44 14.60 19.64
C GLY A 120 -1.35 14.29 18.44
N GLY A 121 -0.83 13.57 17.44
CA GLY A 121 -1.59 13.07 16.31
C GLY A 121 -2.61 12.01 16.71
N VAL A 122 -3.83 12.15 16.19
CA VAL A 122 -4.96 11.25 16.40
C VAL A 122 -5.69 11.01 15.08
N GLY A 123 -6.32 9.84 14.96
CA GLY A 123 -7.11 9.50 13.79
C GLY A 123 -6.27 9.34 12.51
N LEU A 124 -4.99 8.97 12.63
CA LEU A 124 -4.19 8.53 11.49
C LEU A 124 -4.85 7.29 10.88
N ASN A 125 -5.32 7.41 9.65
CA ASN A 125 -5.96 6.32 8.95
C ASN A 125 -5.85 6.53 7.43
N ALA A 126 -6.21 5.51 6.67
CA ALA A 126 -6.41 5.61 5.23
C ALA A 126 -7.63 4.82 4.77
N SER A 127 -8.02 5.06 3.51
CA SER A 127 -9.05 4.29 2.84
C SER A 127 -8.89 4.42 1.33
N THR A 128 -9.10 3.31 0.62
CA THR A 128 -9.09 3.24 -0.83
C THR A 128 -10.44 2.77 -1.34
N GLY A 129 -11.04 3.55 -2.22
CA GLY A 129 -12.27 3.24 -2.92
C GLY A 129 -12.05 2.96 -4.40
N LYS A 130 -13.12 3.10 -5.19
CA LYS A 130 -13.04 2.95 -6.65
C LYS A 130 -12.26 4.09 -7.29
N ASP A 131 -12.50 5.32 -6.86
CA ASP A 131 -11.96 6.51 -7.53
C ASP A 131 -10.95 7.28 -6.68
N LEU A 132 -10.95 7.05 -5.36
CA LEU A 132 -10.21 7.87 -4.40
C LEU A 132 -9.45 7.01 -3.38
N THR A 133 -8.20 7.39 -3.12
CA THR A 133 -7.42 6.96 -1.96
C THR A 133 -7.20 8.16 -1.06
N ARG A 134 -7.43 7.97 0.23
CA ARG A 134 -7.47 9.04 1.20
C ARG A 134 -6.62 8.71 2.40
N TYR A 135 -5.84 9.69 2.87
CA TYR A 135 -5.10 9.64 4.13
C TYR A 135 -5.60 10.75 5.03
N MET A 136 -5.89 10.43 6.29
CA MET A 136 -6.44 11.41 7.25
C MET A 136 -5.65 11.38 8.54
N ILE A 137 -5.52 12.55 9.16
CA ILE A 137 -4.96 12.71 10.51
C ILE A 137 -5.44 14.04 11.11
N SER A 138 -5.52 14.12 12.43
CA SER A 138 -5.65 15.37 13.17
C SER A 138 -4.55 15.53 14.21
N PHE A 139 -4.06 16.75 14.45
CA PHE A 139 -3.01 17.03 15.45
C PHE A 139 -3.06 18.51 15.91
N PRO A 140 -2.34 18.92 16.96
CA PRO A 140 -2.31 20.32 17.41
C PRO A 140 -1.81 21.27 16.32
N ALA A 141 -2.46 22.43 16.14
CA ALA A 141 -2.21 23.33 15.00
C ALA A 141 -0.73 23.77 14.85
N ASN A 142 0.02 23.88 15.95
CA ASN A 142 1.45 24.19 15.93
C ASN A 142 2.35 23.06 15.38
N ARG A 143 1.81 21.89 15.06
CA ARG A 143 2.52 20.76 14.44
C ARG A 143 2.33 20.67 12.93
N LEU A 144 1.68 21.65 12.30
CA LEU A 144 1.49 21.66 10.85
C LEU A 144 2.80 21.55 10.05
N PRO A 145 3.91 22.23 10.44
CA PRO A 145 5.20 22.05 9.77
C PRO A 145 5.74 20.62 9.83
N LEU A 146 5.63 19.97 10.99
CA LEU A 146 6.05 18.57 11.18
C LEU A 146 5.26 17.63 10.25
N TRP A 147 3.95 17.80 10.19
CA TRP A 147 3.13 17.01 9.28
C TRP A 147 3.53 17.21 7.82
N ALA A 148 3.78 18.45 7.40
CA ALA A 148 4.18 18.76 6.03
C ALA A 148 5.51 18.08 5.69
N GLU A 149 6.47 18.07 6.62
CA GLU A 149 7.76 17.40 6.46
C GLU A 149 7.58 15.88 6.27
N ILE A 150 6.87 15.21 7.20
CA ILE A 150 6.63 13.76 7.14
C ILE A 150 5.89 13.36 5.86
N GLU A 151 4.80 14.07 5.52
CA GLU A 151 4.00 13.74 4.34
C GLU A 151 4.74 14.04 3.04
N SER A 152 5.55 15.11 2.99
CA SER A 152 6.35 15.41 1.80
C SER A 152 7.36 14.31 1.51
N ASP A 153 8.03 13.79 2.54
CA ASP A 153 8.98 12.68 2.38
C ASP A 153 8.25 11.38 2.04
N ARG A 154 7.10 11.11 2.68
CA ARG A 154 6.26 9.93 2.39
C ARG A 154 5.78 9.89 0.94
N MET A 155 5.46 11.05 0.36
CA MET A 155 5.02 11.16 -1.03
C MET A 155 6.17 11.28 -2.02
N ALA A 156 7.37 11.66 -1.61
CA ALA A 156 8.51 11.76 -2.51
C ALA A 156 9.35 10.48 -2.54
N HIS A 157 9.51 9.83 -1.40
CA HIS A 157 10.47 8.74 -1.19
C HIS A 157 9.87 7.56 -0.38
N PRO A 158 8.71 7.01 -0.77
CA PRO A 158 8.16 5.83 -0.10
C PRO A 158 9.12 4.63 -0.27
N VAL A 159 9.21 3.81 0.77
CA VAL A 159 9.94 2.54 0.71
C VAL A 159 8.98 1.41 1.02
N LEU A 160 8.91 0.43 0.11
CA LEU A 160 7.99 -0.70 0.17
C LEU A 160 8.46 -1.79 1.15
N ARG A 161 8.76 -1.43 2.41
CA ARG A 161 9.22 -2.37 3.43
C ARG A 161 8.14 -3.38 3.79
N GLU A 162 8.57 -4.59 4.16
CA GLU A 162 7.66 -5.67 4.55
C GLU A 162 6.64 -6.06 3.47
N PHE A 163 6.91 -5.76 2.19
CA PHE A 163 5.96 -5.94 1.07
C PHE A 163 5.25 -7.30 1.07
N TYR A 164 5.98 -8.41 1.13
CA TYR A 164 5.37 -9.75 1.09
C TYR A 164 4.55 -10.08 2.34
N LYS A 165 4.92 -9.50 3.49
CA LYS A 165 4.14 -9.63 4.74
C LYS A 165 2.82 -8.86 4.62
N GLU A 166 2.87 -7.62 4.13
CA GLU A 166 1.67 -6.80 3.93
C GLU A 166 0.76 -7.33 2.82
N ARG A 167 1.33 -7.90 1.76
CA ARG A 167 0.57 -8.64 0.75
C ARG A 167 -0.24 -9.78 1.38
N GLY A 168 0.35 -10.49 2.34
CA GLY A 168 -0.35 -11.49 3.15
C GLY A 168 -1.45 -10.91 4.05
N VAL A 169 -1.22 -9.74 4.65
CA VAL A 169 -2.24 -9.01 5.43
C VAL A 169 -3.43 -8.62 4.56
N VAL A 170 -3.19 -8.07 3.37
CA VAL A 170 -4.25 -7.72 2.40
C VAL A 170 -5.02 -8.96 1.95
N MET A 171 -4.34 -10.10 1.75
CA MET A 171 -4.99 -11.36 1.42
C MET A 171 -5.91 -11.84 2.56
N GLU A 172 -5.48 -11.74 3.82
CA GLU A 172 -6.34 -12.08 4.96
C GLU A 172 -7.51 -11.10 5.10
N GLU A 173 -7.29 -9.83 4.81
CA GLU A 173 -8.38 -8.85 4.77
C GLU A 173 -9.43 -9.23 3.72
N ARG A 174 -8.99 -9.65 2.52
CA ARG A 174 -9.90 -10.16 1.48
C ARG A 174 -10.69 -11.36 1.99
N ARG A 175 -10.00 -12.32 2.60
CA ARG A 175 -10.62 -13.53 3.15
C ARG A 175 -11.74 -13.16 4.12
N LEU A 176 -11.47 -12.25 5.05
CA LEU A 176 -12.44 -11.83 6.07
C LEU A 176 -13.58 -10.96 5.51
N ARG A 177 -13.29 -10.03 4.59
CA ARG A 177 -14.28 -9.05 4.10
C ARG A 177 -15.15 -9.55 2.95
N ASN A 178 -14.63 -10.48 2.15
CA ASN A 178 -15.27 -10.93 0.92
C ASN A 178 -15.55 -12.43 0.96
N ASP A 179 -14.50 -13.26 1.06
CA ASP A 179 -14.62 -14.70 0.83
C ASP A 179 -15.42 -15.40 1.96
N ASP A 180 -15.19 -15.02 3.21
CA ASP A 180 -15.90 -15.54 4.40
C ASP A 180 -17.12 -14.69 4.81
N SER A 181 -17.48 -13.67 4.01
CA SER A 181 -18.57 -12.73 4.31
C SER A 181 -19.72 -12.90 3.31
N PRO A 182 -20.91 -13.38 3.74
CA PRO A 182 -22.06 -13.52 2.84
C PRO A 182 -22.44 -12.21 2.13
N ASN A 183 -22.35 -11.08 2.84
CA ASN A 183 -22.63 -9.76 2.29
C ASN A 183 -21.52 -9.30 1.33
N GLY A 184 -20.25 -9.59 1.65
CA GLY A 184 -19.11 -9.28 0.80
C GLY A 184 -19.18 -10.04 -0.53
N LEU A 185 -19.39 -11.36 -0.46
CA LEU A 185 -19.54 -12.22 -1.62
C LEU A 185 -20.75 -11.81 -2.49
N LEU A 186 -21.89 -11.50 -1.87
CA LEU A 186 -23.07 -11.01 -2.58
C LEU A 186 -22.77 -9.71 -3.33
N PHE A 187 -22.16 -8.73 -2.67
CA PHE A 187 -21.85 -7.44 -3.26
C PHE A 187 -20.81 -7.54 -4.38
N GLU A 188 -19.75 -8.34 -4.20
CA GLU A 188 -18.72 -8.61 -5.21
C GLU A 188 -19.35 -9.29 -6.44
N THR A 189 -20.14 -10.34 -6.24
CA THR A 189 -20.82 -11.07 -7.32
C THR A 189 -21.76 -10.16 -8.10
N PHE A 190 -22.60 -9.40 -7.38
CA PHE A 190 -23.54 -8.46 -7.98
C PHE A 190 -22.81 -7.39 -8.82
N THR A 191 -21.79 -6.75 -8.24
CA THR A 191 -21.07 -5.66 -8.91
C THR A 191 -20.31 -6.16 -10.13
N SER A 192 -19.68 -7.34 -10.04
CA SER A 192 -18.98 -8.00 -11.15
C SER A 192 -19.94 -8.36 -12.29
N ALA A 193 -21.14 -8.85 -11.97
CA ALA A 193 -22.15 -9.18 -12.96
C ALA A 193 -22.80 -7.94 -13.60
N ALA A 194 -23.00 -6.87 -12.83
CA ALA A 194 -23.58 -5.62 -13.31
C ALA A 194 -22.63 -4.88 -14.26
N PHE A 195 -21.33 -4.83 -13.94
CA PHE A 195 -20.32 -4.08 -14.68
C PHE A 195 -19.33 -5.00 -15.43
N ARG A 196 -19.81 -5.65 -16.49
CA ARG A 196 -19.00 -6.63 -17.25
C ARG A 196 -17.80 -6.04 -18.01
N ALA A 197 -17.90 -4.81 -18.50
CA ALA A 197 -16.88 -4.16 -19.32
C ALA A 197 -16.24 -2.93 -18.66
N HIS A 198 -16.76 -2.52 -17.49
CA HIS A 198 -16.29 -1.33 -16.78
C HIS A 198 -15.50 -1.76 -15.55
N GLY A 199 -14.39 -1.08 -15.24
CA GLY A 199 -13.51 -1.42 -14.10
C GLY A 199 -14.21 -1.39 -12.73
N TYR A 200 -15.42 -0.85 -12.64
CA TYR A 200 -16.23 -0.92 -11.42
C TYR A 200 -16.64 -2.35 -11.05
N GLY A 201 -16.63 -3.29 -12.00
CA GLY A 201 -16.84 -4.71 -11.73
C GLY A 201 -15.69 -5.36 -10.96
N ILE A 202 -14.49 -4.78 -10.98
CA ILE A 202 -13.30 -5.34 -10.32
C ILE A 202 -13.27 -4.90 -8.85
N PRO A 203 -13.24 -5.80 -7.85
CA PRO A 203 -13.22 -5.43 -6.45
C PRO A 203 -11.97 -4.62 -6.10
N THR A 204 -12.12 -3.50 -5.38
CA THR A 204 -10.99 -2.62 -4.99
C THR A 204 -9.95 -3.34 -4.12
N ILE A 205 -10.36 -4.35 -3.36
CA ILE A 205 -9.44 -5.19 -2.59
C ILE A 205 -8.59 -6.11 -3.48
N GLY A 206 -8.99 -6.30 -4.75
CA GLY A 206 -8.35 -7.17 -5.73
C GLY A 206 -8.89 -8.59 -5.75
N TRP A 207 -8.62 -9.31 -6.84
CA TRP A 207 -8.82 -10.75 -6.91
C TRP A 207 -7.72 -11.48 -6.14
N GLY A 208 -8.04 -12.58 -5.44
CA GLY A 208 -7.04 -13.31 -4.66
C GLY A 208 -5.83 -13.77 -5.49
N SER A 209 -6.06 -14.20 -6.74
CA SER A 209 -4.98 -14.57 -7.67
C SER A 209 -4.07 -13.39 -8.00
N ASP A 210 -4.65 -12.21 -8.19
CA ASP A 210 -3.91 -11.01 -8.57
C ASP A 210 -3.11 -10.49 -7.38
N ILE A 211 -3.72 -10.43 -6.18
CA ILE A 211 -3.07 -10.00 -4.93
C ILE A 211 -1.79 -10.82 -4.70
N LEU A 212 -1.86 -12.14 -4.85
CA LEU A 212 -0.70 -13.03 -4.66
C LEU A 212 0.36 -12.88 -5.76
N SER A 213 0.01 -12.31 -6.91
CA SER A 213 0.96 -12.03 -7.99
C SER A 213 1.57 -10.63 -7.96
N LEU A 214 1.06 -9.71 -7.13
CA LEU A 214 1.55 -8.32 -7.08
C LEU A 214 3.01 -8.27 -6.68
N THR A 215 3.83 -7.55 -7.43
CA THR A 215 5.27 -7.39 -7.15
C THR A 215 5.57 -5.99 -6.58
N PRO A 216 6.71 -5.82 -5.87
CA PRO A 216 7.19 -4.49 -5.47
C PRO A 216 7.37 -3.56 -6.67
N ALA A 217 7.85 -4.09 -7.80
CA ALA A 217 8.09 -3.30 -9.01
C ALA A 217 6.79 -2.76 -9.62
N ASP A 218 5.74 -3.60 -9.70
CA ASP A 218 4.42 -3.17 -10.18
C ASP A 218 3.84 -2.10 -9.26
N THR A 219 4.00 -2.28 -7.95
CA THR A 219 3.47 -1.36 -6.93
C THR A 219 4.18 -0.01 -7.01
N GLU A 220 5.50 0.00 -7.22
CA GLU A 220 6.27 1.22 -7.43
C GLU A 220 5.89 1.91 -8.77
N ALA A 221 5.67 1.13 -9.82
CA ALA A 221 5.25 1.65 -11.13
C ALA A 221 3.85 2.28 -11.05
N PHE A 222 2.92 1.65 -10.34
CA PHE A 222 1.59 2.18 -10.07
C PHE A 222 1.67 3.52 -9.33
N PHE A 223 2.47 3.58 -8.27
CA PHE A 223 2.72 4.82 -7.54
C PHE A 223 3.27 5.95 -8.44
N LYS A 224 4.36 5.67 -9.18
CA LYS A 224 4.97 6.65 -10.08
C LYS A 224 3.99 7.18 -11.13
N THR A 225 3.13 6.30 -11.65
CA THR A 225 2.16 6.64 -12.69
C THR A 225 1.01 7.50 -12.17
N HIS A 226 0.47 7.15 -10.99
CA HIS A 226 -0.80 7.69 -10.52
C HIS A 226 -0.68 8.75 -9.41
N TYR A 227 0.36 8.68 -8.59
CA TYR A 227 0.60 9.64 -7.49
C TYR A 227 1.67 10.67 -7.84
N GLY A 228 2.66 10.30 -8.68
CA GLY A 228 3.74 11.20 -9.11
C GLY A 228 3.32 12.28 -10.10
N ARG A 229 2.19 12.09 -10.79
CA ARG A 229 1.58 13.13 -11.62
C ARG A 229 0.73 14.00 -10.71
N ILE A 230 1.29 15.11 -10.24
CA ILE A 230 0.48 16.23 -9.72
C ILE A 230 -0.43 16.64 -10.88
N VAL A 231 -1.63 16.06 -10.92
CA VAL A 231 -2.70 16.52 -11.79
C VAL A 231 -2.90 17.97 -11.35
N PRO A 232 -2.84 18.97 -12.26
CA PRO A 232 -3.20 20.34 -11.91
C PRO A 232 -4.56 20.27 -11.22
N PRO A 233 -4.78 21.02 -10.13
CA PRO A 233 -5.88 20.77 -9.21
C PRO A 233 -7.16 20.58 -10.01
N SER A 234 -7.63 19.34 -10.09
CA SER A 234 -9.05 19.14 -10.34
C SER A 234 -9.75 19.81 -9.15
N PRO A 235 -10.98 20.31 -9.32
CA PRO A 235 -11.73 20.89 -8.20
C PRO A 235 -11.91 19.95 -6.99
N TRP A 236 -11.43 18.70 -7.09
CA TRP A 236 -11.49 17.65 -6.07
C TRP A 236 -10.17 17.38 -5.34
N SER A 237 -9.03 17.94 -5.79
CA SER A 237 -7.76 17.86 -5.06
C SER A 237 -7.76 18.88 -3.92
N ALA A 238 -8.55 18.61 -2.88
CA ALA A 238 -8.66 19.47 -1.73
C ALA A 238 -7.71 19.00 -0.61
N ILE A 239 -6.64 19.76 -0.37
CA ILE A 239 -6.04 19.80 0.97
C ILE A 239 -7.03 20.58 1.83
N SER A 240 -7.94 19.87 2.50
CA SER A 240 -8.76 20.48 3.55
C SER A 240 -7.93 20.54 4.82
N THR A 241 -7.09 21.56 4.97
CA THR A 241 -6.59 21.97 6.28
C THR A 241 -7.73 22.66 7.01
N GLN A 242 -8.19 22.09 8.13
CA GLN A 242 -8.97 22.84 9.11
C GLN A 242 -8.02 23.38 10.17
N GLY A 243 -7.33 24.50 9.96
CA GLY A 243 -6.27 24.92 10.89
C GLY A 243 -6.00 26.42 10.91
N THR A 244 -5.46 26.89 12.03
CA THR A 244 -5.20 28.31 12.33
C THR A 244 -4.07 28.88 11.46
N SER A 245 -4.30 30.04 10.84
CA SER A 245 -3.24 30.89 10.28
C SER A 245 -2.30 31.34 11.40
N LEU A 246 -1.01 31.03 11.29
CA LEU A 246 0.03 31.62 12.14
C LEU A 246 0.29 33.04 11.64
N ARG A 247 -0.30 34.03 12.30
CA ARG A 247 0.18 35.41 12.33
C ARG A 247 0.61 35.74 13.75
#